data_AF-A0A9J6D9L5-F1
#
_entry.id   AF-A0A9J6D9L5-F1
#
_cell.length_a   1.000
_cell.length_b   1.000
_cell.length_c   1.000
_cell.angle_alpha   90.00
_cell.angle_beta   90.00
_cell.angle_gamma   90.00
#
_symmetry.space_group_name_H-M   'P 1'
#
loop_
_entity.id
_entity.type
_entity.pdbx_description
1 polymer ?
#
loop_
_entity_poly.entity_id
_entity_poly.type
_entity_poly.pdbx_seq_one_letter_code
_entity_poly.pdbx_strand_id
1 'polypeptide(L)'
;MANHFSVELPAGNVYYYDVEISENNEEANIPKKHKYRCISTKVNWLAIEQLGKKYHLDFRNCGPVFDGRKNLYTRRELKFRERTFVVDLEEDQRAQKFVTDSVDSNRPVLLQATVSEPGGLSGGGFEVWFGNYTSVLPAQWKAMLNVDMSATTLCEPQPVTSFMCKSLSDGRGDMTAADFRDLQDFQKVRLNKELKDLGVKASTPL
;
A
#
# COMPACT_ATOMS: atom_id res chain seq x y z
N MET A 1 -22.86 6.59 22.79
CA MET A 1 -22.21 5.30 22.45
C MET A 1 -20.78 5.60 22.06
N ALA A 2 -19.84 4.70 22.37
CA ALA A 2 -18.42 4.85 21.99
C ALA A 2 -18.08 3.87 20.87
N ASN A 3 -17.20 4.26 19.95
CA ASN A 3 -16.78 3.46 18.79
C ASN A 3 -15.74 2.37 19.14
N HIS A 4 -15.86 1.81 20.34
CA HIS A 4 -14.90 0.85 20.89
C HIS A 4 -15.58 -0.51 21.08
N PHE A 5 -15.03 -1.54 20.44
CA PHE A 5 -15.56 -2.89 20.45
C PHE A 5 -14.59 -3.82 21.18
N SER A 6 -15.07 -4.59 22.16
CA SER A 6 -14.21 -5.55 22.87
C SER A 6 -13.79 -6.70 21.96
N VAL A 7 -12.51 -7.05 21.96
CA VAL A 7 -11.95 -8.17 21.18
C VAL A 7 -11.41 -9.24 22.12
N GLU A 8 -11.67 -10.49 21.76
CA GLU A 8 -11.05 -11.66 22.42
C GLU A 8 -9.86 -12.13 21.60
N LEU A 9 -8.68 -12.10 22.23
CA LEU A 9 -7.46 -12.60 21.60
C LEU A 9 -7.36 -14.10 21.83
N PRO A 10 -7.08 -14.90 20.79
CA PRO A 10 -6.88 -16.33 20.97
C PRO A 10 -5.62 -16.58 21.81
N ALA A 11 -5.68 -17.60 22.67
CA ALA A 11 -4.50 -18.08 23.36
C ALA A 11 -3.48 -18.67 22.36
N GLY A 12 -2.20 -18.41 22.58
CA GLY A 12 -1.12 -18.94 21.77
C GLY A 12 0.00 -17.93 21.55
N ASN A 13 0.94 -18.32 20.69
CA ASN A 13 2.10 -17.52 20.36
C ASN A 13 1.92 -16.84 19.00
N VAL A 14 2.47 -15.63 18.90
CA VAL A 14 2.72 -14.95 17.62
C VAL A 14 4.23 -14.92 17.43
N TYR A 15 4.68 -15.31 16.24
CA TYR A 15 6.11 -15.37 15.92
C TYR A 15 6.49 -14.16 15.09
N TYR A 16 7.54 -13.45 15.51
CA TYR A 16 8.07 -12.26 14.84
C TYR A 16 9.30 -12.62 13.99
N TYR A 17 9.41 -11.99 12.82
CA TYR A 17 10.55 -12.08 11.93
C TYR A 17 10.91 -10.68 11.43
N ASP A 18 12.21 -10.38 11.37
CA ASP A 18 12.73 -9.21 10.65
C ASP A 18 12.88 -9.59 9.17
N VAL A 19 12.42 -8.72 8.27
CA VAL A 19 12.41 -8.95 6.82
C VAL A 19 13.21 -7.84 6.14
N GLU A 20 14.19 -8.26 5.36
CA GLU A 20 14.91 -7.40 4.44
C GLU A 20 14.48 -7.68 3.00
N ILE A 21 14.06 -6.64 2.29
CA ILE A 21 13.61 -6.69 0.89
C ILE A 21 14.63 -5.95 0.03
N SER A 22 15.16 -6.62 -0.98
CA SER A 22 16.16 -6.06 -1.89
C SER A 22 15.82 -6.34 -3.36
N GLU A 23 16.11 -5.38 -4.23
CA GLU A 23 16.03 -5.55 -5.68
C GLU A 23 17.32 -6.21 -6.17
N ASN A 24 17.20 -7.24 -7.01
CA ASN A 24 18.34 -7.78 -7.74
C ASN A 24 18.81 -6.75 -8.79
N ASN A 25 19.67 -5.82 -8.40
CA ASN A 25 20.73 -5.38 -9.30
C ASN A 25 21.96 -6.19 -8.92
N GLU A 26 22.60 -6.77 -9.93
CA GLU A 26 23.64 -7.78 -9.83
C GLU A 26 24.73 -7.43 -8.79
N GLU A 27 25.17 -8.46 -8.04
CA GLU A 27 26.36 -8.49 -7.19
C GLU A 27 26.53 -7.38 -6.13
N ALA A 28 25.68 -7.37 -5.10
CA ALA A 28 26.09 -6.80 -3.82
C ALA A 28 26.83 -7.86 -2.99
N ASN A 29 28.15 -7.80 -3.08
CA ASN A 29 29.08 -8.40 -2.12
C ASN A 29 28.73 -7.87 -0.71
N ILE A 30 27.96 -8.65 0.07
CA ILE A 30 27.49 -8.25 1.41
C ILE A 30 28.71 -8.31 2.34
N PRO A 31 29.24 -7.16 2.80
CA PRO A 31 28.77 -6.64 4.07
C PRO A 31 28.85 -5.11 4.21
N LYS A 32 27.77 -4.47 4.67
CA LYS A 32 27.80 -3.43 5.72
C LYS A 32 26.39 -2.94 6.07
N LYS A 33 26.09 -3.07 7.36
CA LYS A 33 25.03 -2.43 8.13
C LYS A 33 24.57 -1.08 7.55
N HIS A 34 23.25 -0.93 7.48
CA HIS A 34 22.48 0.31 7.37
C HIS A 34 22.42 0.98 5.98
N LYS A 35 21.42 0.57 5.19
CA LYS A 35 20.35 1.49 4.76
C LYS A 35 19.20 0.68 4.18
N TYR A 36 18.13 0.55 4.96
CA TYR A 36 16.83 0.11 4.46
C TYR A 36 16.46 1.00 3.25
N ARG A 37 16.46 0.45 2.04
CA ARG A 37 16.00 1.16 0.85
C ARG A 37 14.52 0.90 0.71
N CYS A 38 13.70 1.79 1.26
CA CYS A 38 12.26 1.74 1.04
C CYS A 38 11.96 1.99 -0.44
N ILE A 39 11.67 0.93 -1.21
CA ILE A 39 11.28 1.03 -2.63
C ILE A 39 9.90 1.71 -2.69
N SER A 40 8.90 1.08 -2.06
CA SER A 40 7.59 1.63 -1.72
C SER A 40 6.88 0.63 -0.82
N THR A 41 6.12 1.10 0.18
CA THR A 41 5.29 0.22 1.02
C THR A 41 4.35 -0.64 0.18
N LYS A 42 3.83 -0.10 -0.93
CA LYS A 42 2.96 -0.85 -1.87
C LYS A 42 3.71 -2.01 -2.52
N VAL A 43 4.91 -1.77 -3.03
CA VAL A 43 5.74 -2.80 -3.67
C VAL A 43 6.12 -3.89 -2.67
N ASN A 44 6.54 -3.49 -1.46
CA ASN A 44 6.86 -4.43 -0.39
C ASN A 44 5.66 -5.32 -0.03
N TRP A 45 4.45 -4.74 0.06
CA TRP A 45 3.22 -5.47 0.31
C TRP A 45 2.94 -6.50 -0.79
N LEU A 46 2.98 -6.08 -2.06
CA LEU A 46 2.76 -6.97 -3.21
C LEU A 46 3.75 -8.13 -3.20
N ALA A 47 5.00 -7.86 -2.85
CA ALA A 47 6.03 -8.88 -2.84
C ALA A 47 5.85 -9.90 -1.71
N ILE A 48 5.45 -9.47 -0.51
CA ILE A 48 5.09 -10.38 0.59
C ILE A 48 3.80 -11.16 0.28
N GLU A 49 2.84 -10.56 -0.39
CA GLU A 49 1.62 -11.25 -0.82
C GLU A 49 1.97 -12.39 -1.80
N GLN A 50 2.80 -12.11 -2.80
CA GLN A 50 3.26 -13.10 -3.76
C GLN A 50 4.16 -14.16 -3.11
N LEU A 51 5.00 -13.78 -2.14
CA LEU A 51 5.79 -14.70 -1.33
C LEU A 51 4.89 -15.68 -0.56
N GLY A 52 3.84 -15.18 0.10
CA GLY A 52 2.87 -16.00 0.82
C GLY A 52 2.11 -16.98 -0.07
N LYS A 53 1.83 -16.60 -1.33
CA LYS A 53 1.22 -17.47 -2.34
C LYS A 53 2.21 -18.52 -2.85
N LYS A 54 3.38 -18.09 -3.33
CA LYS A 54 4.42 -18.94 -3.95
C LYS A 54 5.00 -19.95 -2.97
N TYR A 55 5.26 -19.54 -1.73
CA TYR A 55 5.91 -20.33 -0.70
C TYR A 55 4.97 -20.74 0.44
N HIS A 56 3.66 -20.84 0.19
CA HIS A 56 2.63 -21.15 1.20
C HIS A 56 2.95 -22.38 2.10
N LEU A 57 3.64 -23.40 1.57
CA LEU A 57 4.10 -24.57 2.33
C LEU A 57 5.15 -24.22 3.38
N ASP A 58 6.09 -23.34 3.07
CA ASP A 58 7.09 -22.84 4.01
C ASP A 58 6.44 -22.04 5.13
N PHE A 59 5.33 -21.36 4.81
CA PHE A 59 4.45 -20.69 5.76
C PHE A 59 3.42 -21.62 6.42
N ARG A 60 3.52 -22.94 6.25
CA ARG A 60 2.60 -23.93 6.85
C ARG A 60 1.12 -23.64 6.59
N ASN A 61 0.82 -23.13 5.39
CA ASN A 61 -0.49 -22.68 4.95
C ASN A 61 -1.11 -21.60 5.85
N CYS A 62 -0.30 -20.80 6.55
CA CYS A 62 -0.77 -19.60 7.25
C CYS A 62 -0.36 -18.34 6.49
N GLY A 63 -1.30 -17.41 6.32
CA GLY A 63 -0.99 -16.11 5.73
C GLY A 63 -0.13 -15.30 6.70
N PRO A 64 1.07 -14.85 6.29
CA PRO A 64 1.85 -13.94 7.12
C PRO A 64 1.22 -12.56 7.15
N VAL A 65 1.40 -11.83 8.26
CA VAL A 65 1.00 -10.43 8.41
C VAL A 65 2.25 -9.57 8.36
N PHE A 66 2.27 -8.56 7.50
CA PHE A 66 3.42 -7.69 7.28
C PHE A 66 3.05 -6.24 7.54
N ASP A 67 3.96 -5.45 8.10
CA ASP A 67 3.72 -4.04 8.40
C ASP A 67 4.01 -3.10 7.21
N GLY A 68 4.40 -3.65 6.06
CA GLY A 68 4.80 -2.88 4.89
C GLY A 68 6.26 -2.40 4.92
N ARG A 69 7.00 -2.72 5.99
CA ARG A 69 8.39 -2.31 6.18
C ARG A 69 9.32 -3.50 6.43
N LYS A 70 9.38 -3.99 7.65
CA LYS A 70 10.35 -5.00 8.07
C LYS A 70 9.78 -6.03 9.05
N ASN A 71 8.59 -5.78 9.60
CA ASN A 71 8.03 -6.61 10.64
C ASN A 71 7.06 -7.59 10.00
N LEU A 72 7.36 -8.88 10.11
CA LEU A 72 6.51 -9.98 9.64
C LEU A 72 6.10 -10.84 10.83
N TYR A 73 4.83 -11.21 10.86
CA TYR A 73 4.22 -11.99 11.93
C TYR A 73 3.54 -13.23 11.37
N THR A 74 3.70 -14.36 12.05
CA THR A 74 2.98 -15.59 11.71
C THR A 74 2.33 -16.20 12.95
N ARG A 75 1.24 -16.95 12.72
CA ARG A 75 0.57 -17.73 13.78
C ARG A 75 1.34 -18.99 14.15
N ARG A 76 2.21 -19.46 13.27
CA ARG A 76 2.97 -20.71 13.43
C ARG A 76 4.44 -20.46 13.16
N GLU A 77 5.27 -21.03 14.02
CA GLU A 77 6.72 -21.01 13.85
C GLU A 77 7.11 -21.58 12.48
N LEU A 78 7.89 -20.80 11.72
CA LEU A 78 8.52 -21.19 10.47
C LEU A 78 9.63 -22.21 10.74
N LYS A 79 9.76 -23.23 9.87
CA LYS A 79 10.73 -24.32 10.04
C LYS A 79 12.09 -24.03 9.41
N PHE A 80 12.56 -22.81 9.63
CA PHE A 80 13.89 -22.34 9.27
C PHE A 80 14.26 -21.18 10.20
N ARG A 81 15.57 -20.99 10.41
CA ARG A 81 16.11 -19.87 11.19
C ARG A 81 16.29 -18.61 10.34
N GLU A 82 16.82 -18.82 9.14
CA GLU A 82 17.03 -17.79 8.12
C GLU A 82 16.75 -18.42 6.76
N ARG A 83 16.10 -17.67 5.87
CA ARG A 83 15.85 -18.13 4.50
C ARG A 83 15.73 -16.98 3.52
N THR A 84 16.27 -17.23 2.32
CA THR A 84 16.12 -16.34 1.17
C THR A 84 15.04 -16.82 0.21
N PHE A 85 14.09 -15.94 -0.14
CA PHE A 85 13.06 -16.21 -1.14
C PHE A 85 13.23 -15.31 -2.37
N VAL A 86 12.80 -15.80 -3.54
CA VAL A 86 12.83 -15.04 -4.79
C VAL A 86 11.42 -14.93 -5.34
N VAL A 87 10.94 -13.70 -5.47
CA VAL A 87 9.59 -13.41 -5.95
C VAL A 87 9.68 -12.49 -7.16
N ASP A 88 8.86 -12.81 -8.15
CA ASP A 88 8.73 -12.07 -9.40
C ASP A 88 7.44 -11.25 -9.32
N LEU A 89 7.51 -9.95 -9.62
CA LEU A 89 6.35 -9.06 -9.66
C LEU A 89 5.96 -8.83 -11.13
N GLU A 90 4.72 -9.17 -11.51
CA GLU A 90 4.29 -9.06 -12.92
C GLU A 90 4.12 -7.62 -13.42
N GLU A 91 3.92 -6.64 -12.51
CA GLU A 91 3.79 -5.21 -12.90
C GLU A 91 5.15 -4.50 -13.11
N ASP A 92 6.26 -5.13 -12.73
CA ASP A 92 7.59 -4.52 -12.78
C ASP A 92 8.57 -5.71 -12.75
N GLN A 93 9.19 -6.09 -13.89
CA GLN A 93 10.07 -7.26 -14.03
C GLN A 93 11.31 -7.20 -13.11
N ARG A 94 11.08 -7.33 -11.79
CA ARG A 94 12.07 -7.21 -10.74
C ARG A 94 11.96 -8.45 -9.87
N ALA A 95 13.00 -9.27 -9.93
CA ALA A 95 13.19 -10.33 -8.96
C ALA A 95 13.60 -9.70 -7.62
N GLN A 96 12.78 -9.89 -6.58
CA GLN A 96 13.11 -9.43 -5.23
C GLN A 96 13.60 -10.58 -4.37
N LYS A 97 14.68 -10.31 -3.62
CA LYS A 97 15.22 -11.23 -2.62
C LYS A 97 14.74 -10.82 -1.23
N PHE A 98 14.23 -11.79 -0.49
CA PHE A 98 13.75 -11.62 0.88
C PHE A 98 14.66 -12.37 1.82
N VAL A 99 15.28 -11.71 2.80
CA VAL A 99 15.97 -12.39 3.91
C VAL A 99 15.10 -12.24 5.15
N THR A 100 14.86 -13.34 5.84
CA THR A 100 14.02 -13.39 7.05
C THR A 100 14.87 -13.87 8.22
N ASP A 101 15.00 -13.05 9.26
CA ASP A 101 15.70 -13.40 10.49
C ASP A 101 14.71 -13.57 11.64
N SER A 102 14.78 -14.68 12.39
CA SER A 102 13.96 -14.85 13.59
C SER A 102 14.53 -14.03 14.75
N VAL A 103 13.71 -13.16 15.35
CA VAL A 103 14.04 -12.45 16.58
C VAL A 103 12.86 -12.53 17.53
N ASP A 104 13.11 -12.94 18.76
CA ASP A 104 12.09 -13.02 19.79
C ASP A 104 11.84 -11.61 20.35
N SER A 105 10.70 -10.98 20.06
CA SER A 105 10.17 -9.91 20.93
C SER A 105 8.72 -9.54 20.67
N ASN A 106 8.03 -9.35 21.80
CA ASN A 106 6.65 -8.94 21.95
C ASN A 106 6.48 -7.45 21.57
N ARG A 107 5.81 -7.15 20.45
CA ARG A 107 5.43 -5.77 20.06
C ARG A 107 4.07 -5.75 19.34
N PRO A 108 3.03 -5.11 19.90
CA PRO A 108 1.80 -4.84 19.16
C PRO A 108 1.78 -3.40 18.64
N VAL A 109 1.62 -3.22 17.33
CA VAL A 109 1.00 -2.01 16.76
C VAL A 109 0.28 -2.40 15.46
N LEU A 110 -1.04 -2.26 15.42
CA LEU A 110 -1.82 -2.29 14.18
C LEU A 110 -2.66 -1.01 14.16
N LEU A 111 -2.23 -0.09 13.29
CA LEU A 111 -3.02 1.04 12.82
C LEU A 111 -3.26 0.78 11.35
N GLN A 112 -4.52 0.66 10.95
CA GLN A 112 -4.87 0.46 9.55
C GLN A 112 -6.03 1.39 9.19
N ALA A 113 -5.82 2.18 8.14
CA ALA A 113 -6.90 2.84 7.43
C ALA A 113 -7.22 1.99 6.20
N THR A 114 -8.48 1.59 6.06
CA THR A 114 -8.96 0.83 4.90
C THR A 114 -9.97 1.69 4.14
N VAL A 115 -9.79 1.79 2.84
CA VAL A 115 -10.72 2.48 1.92
C VAL A 115 -11.49 1.39 1.17
N SER A 116 -12.83 1.43 1.21
CA SER A 116 -13.66 0.32 0.70
C SER A 116 -14.34 0.63 -0.62
N GLU A 117 -15.08 1.74 -0.73
CA GLU A 117 -15.91 2.03 -1.92
C GLU A 117 -16.07 3.54 -2.17
N PRO A 118 -16.25 3.96 -3.44
CA PRO A 118 -16.52 5.35 -3.79
C PRO A 118 -17.92 5.74 -3.30
N GLY A 119 -17.99 6.87 -2.61
CA GLY A 119 -19.21 7.40 -2.00
C GLY A 119 -20.16 8.10 -2.97
N GLY A 120 -19.94 8.00 -4.29
CA GLY A 120 -20.77 8.62 -5.33
C GLY A 120 -20.68 10.15 -5.44
N LEU A 121 -19.92 10.82 -4.57
CA LEU A 121 -19.64 12.26 -4.64
C LEU A 121 -18.38 12.47 -5.50
N SER A 122 -18.52 13.13 -6.65
CA SER A 122 -17.41 13.45 -7.56
C SER A 122 -17.42 14.93 -7.93
N GLY A 123 -16.24 15.54 -8.07
CA GLY A 123 -16.06 16.93 -8.44
C GLY A 123 -14.60 17.25 -8.75
N GLY A 124 -14.35 18.04 -9.80
CA GLY A 124 -12.99 18.48 -10.17
C GLY A 124 -12.02 17.35 -10.54
N GLY A 125 -12.54 16.19 -10.99
CA GLY A 125 -11.71 15.02 -11.33
C GLY A 125 -11.37 14.10 -10.14
N PHE A 126 -11.92 14.37 -8.97
CA PHE A 126 -11.77 13.55 -7.77
C PHE A 126 -13.10 12.95 -7.33
N GLU A 127 -13.04 11.75 -6.79
CA GLU A 127 -14.15 11.04 -6.17
C GLU A 127 -13.88 10.87 -4.67
N VAL A 128 -14.92 11.04 -3.85
CA VAL A 128 -14.85 10.78 -2.41
C VAL A 128 -14.97 9.28 -2.19
N TRP A 129 -14.07 8.72 -1.40
CA TRP A 129 -14.10 7.35 -0.94
C TRP A 129 -14.26 7.30 0.57
N PHE A 130 -15.18 6.46 1.01
CA PHE A 130 -15.38 6.20 2.43
C PHE A 130 -14.54 5.00 2.87
N GLY A 131 -14.09 5.07 4.11
CA GLY A 131 -13.26 4.06 4.71
C GLY A 131 -13.45 4.03 6.22
N ASN A 132 -12.60 3.25 6.87
CA ASN A 132 -12.53 3.20 8.32
C ASN A 132 -11.09 3.37 8.78
N TYR A 133 -10.93 4.15 9.84
CA TYR A 133 -9.76 4.13 10.69
C TYR A 133 -9.93 3.03 11.74
N THR A 134 -8.94 2.14 11.85
CA THR A 134 -8.96 1.05 12.83
C THR A 134 -7.69 1.03 13.66
N SER A 135 -7.85 0.91 14.98
CA SER A 135 -6.74 0.76 15.92
C SER A 135 -7.08 -0.19 17.07
N VAL A 136 -6.09 -0.95 17.56
CA VAL A 136 -6.25 -1.78 18.77
C VAL A 136 -5.67 -1.06 19.99
N LEU A 137 -6.44 -0.98 21.06
CA LEU A 137 -6.08 -0.34 22.32
C LEU A 137 -6.05 -1.37 23.47
N PRO A 138 -5.02 -1.35 24.34
CA PRO A 138 -5.07 -2.07 25.59
C PRO A 138 -6.09 -1.40 26.54
N ALA A 139 -6.95 -2.19 27.18
CA ALA A 139 -7.83 -1.72 28.25
C ALA A 139 -7.77 -2.65 29.45
N GLN A 140 -8.39 -2.25 30.58
CA GLN A 140 -8.25 -2.90 31.88
C GLN A 140 -8.64 -4.39 31.90
N TRP A 141 -9.50 -4.84 30.97
CA TRP A 141 -10.07 -6.19 30.99
C TRP A 141 -9.95 -6.94 29.66
N LYS A 142 -10.11 -6.25 28.53
CA LYS A 142 -10.03 -6.81 27.18
C LYS A 142 -9.32 -5.83 26.26
N ALA A 143 -8.74 -6.33 25.18
CA ALA A 143 -8.31 -5.46 24.09
C ALA A 143 -9.56 -4.80 23.46
N MET A 144 -9.43 -3.55 23.06
CA MET A 144 -10.51 -2.78 22.44
C MET A 144 -10.12 -2.44 21.01
N LEU A 145 -11.00 -2.71 20.05
CA LEU A 145 -10.90 -2.26 18.68
C LEU A 145 -11.64 -0.93 18.56
N ASN A 146 -10.92 0.14 18.25
CA ASN A 146 -11.52 1.41 17.87
C ASN A 146 -11.74 1.42 16.35
N VAL A 147 -12.96 1.71 15.91
CA VAL A 147 -13.32 1.80 14.49
C VAL A 147 -14.05 3.10 14.24
N ASP A 148 -13.40 4.02 13.52
CA ASP A 148 -13.97 5.32 13.18
C ASP A 148 -14.18 5.44 11.67
N MET A 149 -15.26 6.08 11.27
CA MET A 149 -15.51 6.38 9.85
C MET A 149 -14.47 7.40 9.35
N SER A 150 -13.93 7.17 8.15
CA SER A 150 -13.06 8.10 7.45
C SER A 150 -13.57 8.38 6.04
N ALA A 151 -13.17 9.53 5.50
CA ALA A 151 -13.43 9.91 4.12
C ALA A 151 -12.16 10.51 3.52
N THR A 152 -11.82 10.12 2.31
CA THR A 152 -10.68 10.64 1.55
C THR A 152 -11.08 10.86 0.10
N THR A 153 -10.38 11.72 -0.62
CA THR A 153 -10.60 11.91 -2.06
C THR A 153 -9.54 11.16 -2.86
N LEU A 154 -9.96 10.37 -3.84
CA LEU A 154 -9.08 9.72 -4.80
C LEU A 154 -9.35 10.27 -6.20
N CYS A 155 -8.37 10.12 -7.09
CA CYS A 155 -8.55 10.52 -8.49
C CYS A 155 -9.49 9.54 -9.18
N GLU A 156 -10.50 10.07 -9.85
CA GLU A 156 -11.42 9.27 -10.66
C GLU A 156 -10.65 8.66 -11.85
N PRO A 157 -10.73 7.33 -12.08
CA PRO A 157 -10.11 6.69 -13.24
C PRO A 157 -10.74 7.21 -14.54
N GLN A 158 -10.00 8.06 -15.26
CA GLN A 158 -10.51 8.70 -16.48
C GLN A 158 -9.39 8.98 -17.50
N PRO A 159 -9.72 9.16 -18.79
CA PRO A 159 -8.74 9.59 -19.78
C PRO A 159 -8.09 10.91 -19.35
N VAL A 160 -6.77 11.03 -19.53
CA VAL A 160 -6.01 12.23 -19.17
C VAL A 160 -6.59 13.47 -19.84
N THR A 161 -7.07 13.35 -21.08
CA THR A 161 -7.76 14.43 -21.81
C THR A 161 -9.04 14.88 -21.10
N SER A 162 -9.85 13.95 -20.59
CA SER A 162 -11.06 14.29 -19.83
C SER A 162 -10.73 14.93 -18.48
N PHE A 163 -9.69 14.45 -17.80
CA PHE A 163 -9.17 15.07 -16.58
C PHE A 163 -8.70 16.51 -16.82
N MET A 164 -7.93 16.75 -17.88
CA MET A 164 -7.45 18.08 -18.25
C MET A 164 -8.60 19.04 -18.57
N CYS A 165 -9.64 18.57 -19.27
CA CYS A 165 -10.86 19.35 -19.50
C CYS A 165 -11.51 19.74 -18.16
N LYS A 166 -11.76 18.78 -17.26
CA LYS A 166 -12.37 19.04 -15.93
C LYS A 166 -11.52 19.96 -15.04
N SER A 167 -10.20 19.81 -15.06
CA SER A 167 -9.25 20.60 -14.26
C SER A 167 -9.20 22.06 -14.71
N LEU A 168 -9.28 22.30 -16.02
CA LEU A 168 -9.18 23.63 -16.61
C LEU A 168 -10.55 24.28 -16.92
N SER A 169 -11.64 23.54 -16.81
CA SER A 169 -12.98 24.11 -16.75
C SER A 169 -13.07 25.07 -15.56
N ASP A 170 -13.28 26.35 -15.87
CA ASP A 170 -13.61 27.37 -14.88
C ASP A 170 -15.08 27.76 -15.08
N GLY A 171 -15.68 28.50 -14.13
CA GLY A 171 -17.08 28.97 -14.22
C GLY A 171 -17.42 29.88 -15.43
N ARG A 172 -16.49 30.04 -16.38
CA ARG A 172 -16.64 30.79 -17.63
C ARG A 172 -16.97 29.90 -18.84
N GLY A 173 -16.88 28.58 -18.72
CA GLY A 173 -17.21 27.63 -19.78
C GLY A 173 -16.39 26.34 -19.69
N ASP A 174 -16.95 25.24 -20.18
CA ASP A 174 -16.26 23.95 -20.23
C ASP A 174 -15.18 23.94 -21.31
N MET A 175 -13.99 23.45 -20.95
CA MET A 175 -12.87 23.35 -21.89
C MET A 175 -12.95 22.04 -22.68
N THR A 176 -12.73 22.09 -23.99
CA THR A 176 -12.77 20.92 -24.87
C THR A 176 -11.37 20.46 -25.27
N ALA A 177 -11.25 19.23 -25.77
CA ALA A 177 -9.96 18.70 -26.21
C ALA A 177 -9.35 19.47 -27.40
N ALA A 178 -10.15 20.25 -28.14
CA ALA A 178 -9.67 21.10 -29.22
C ALA A 178 -8.86 22.30 -28.70
N ASP A 179 -9.19 22.78 -27.50
CA ASP A 179 -8.57 23.97 -26.89
C ASP A 179 -7.16 23.69 -26.35
N PHE A 180 -6.76 22.41 -26.25
CA PHE A 180 -5.42 22.01 -25.82
C PHE A 180 -4.30 22.42 -26.78
N ARG A 181 -4.62 22.82 -28.01
CA ARG A 181 -3.62 23.26 -28.98
C ARG A 181 -2.93 24.57 -28.56
N ASP A 182 -3.67 25.45 -27.88
CA ASP A 182 -3.23 26.81 -27.54
C ASP A 182 -3.34 27.07 -26.02
N LEU A 183 -2.74 26.21 -25.21
CA LEU A 183 -2.72 26.39 -23.76
C LEU A 183 -1.93 27.63 -23.34
N GLN A 184 -2.54 28.46 -22.51
CA GLN A 184 -1.87 29.60 -21.88
C GLN A 184 -0.91 29.14 -20.79
N ASP A 185 0.11 29.96 -20.50
CA ASP A 185 1.17 29.56 -19.58
C ASP A 185 0.66 29.30 -18.15
N PHE A 186 -0.37 30.02 -17.71
CA PHE A 186 -1.00 29.74 -16.40
C PHE A 186 -1.69 28.37 -16.37
N GLN A 187 -2.30 27.92 -17.49
CA GLN A 187 -2.94 26.61 -17.60
C GLN A 187 -1.89 25.50 -17.59
N LYS A 188 -0.76 25.70 -18.28
CA LYS A 188 0.39 24.77 -18.25
C LYS A 188 0.96 24.61 -16.84
N VAL A 189 1.11 25.70 -16.09
CA VAL A 189 1.59 25.67 -14.70
C VAL A 189 0.61 24.91 -13.80
N ARG A 190 -0.70 25.16 -13.93
CA ARG A 190 -1.74 24.45 -13.18
C ARG A 190 -1.74 22.95 -13.48
N LEU A 191 -1.74 22.58 -14.76
CA LEU A 191 -1.66 21.18 -15.19
C LEU A 191 -0.39 20.49 -14.71
N ASN A 192 0.77 21.15 -14.82
CA ASN A 192 2.02 20.59 -14.32
C ASN A 192 1.96 20.32 -12.81
N LYS A 193 1.27 21.16 -12.04
CA LYS A 193 1.09 20.93 -10.60
C LYS A 193 0.17 19.74 -10.33
N GLU A 194 -0.92 19.61 -11.08
CA GLU A 194 -1.91 18.55 -10.87
C GLU A 194 -1.46 17.18 -11.41
N LEU A 195 -0.71 17.14 -12.51
CA LEU A 195 -0.28 15.88 -13.14
C LEU A 195 1.01 15.30 -12.53
N LYS A 196 1.81 16.10 -11.81
CA LYS A 196 3.15 15.71 -11.36
C LYS A 196 3.19 14.44 -10.51
N ASP A 197 2.18 14.25 -9.66
CA ASP A 197 2.12 13.14 -8.71
C ASP A 197 1.10 12.06 -9.11
N LEU A 198 0.55 12.14 -10.34
CA LEU A 198 -0.43 11.18 -10.86
C LEU A 198 0.25 10.08 -11.68
N GLY A 199 -0.05 8.82 -11.33
CA GLY A 199 0.32 7.66 -12.14
C GLY A 199 -0.63 7.51 -13.33
N VAL A 200 -0.09 7.59 -14.55
CA VAL A 200 -0.86 7.38 -15.80
C VAL A 200 -0.49 6.03 -16.41
N LYS A 201 -1.49 5.27 -16.86
CA LYS A 201 -1.31 4.02 -17.60
C LYS A 201 -1.64 4.26 -19.07
N ALA A 202 -0.69 3.95 -19.97
CA ALA A 202 -0.97 3.95 -21.40
C ALA A 202 -1.88 2.76 -21.74
N SER A 203 -2.97 3.00 -22.48
CA SER A 203 -3.73 1.90 -23.09
C SER A 203 -3.05 1.50 -24.38
N THR A 204 -2.54 0.28 -24.47
CA THR A 204 -2.11 -0.29 -25.75
C THR A 204 -3.35 -0.48 -26.62
N PRO A 205 -3.42 0.07 -27.85
CA PRO A 205 -4.50 -0.26 -28.76
C PRO A 205 -4.42 -1.75 -29.11
N LEU A 206 -5.58 -2.42 -29.11
CA LEU A 206 -5.77 -3.81 -29.56
C LEU A 206 -5.43 -3.95 -31.05
#